data_AF-A0A1I1JWM9-F1
#
_entry.id   AF-A0A1I1JWM9-F1
#
_cell.length_a   1.000
_cell.length_b   1.000
_cell.length_c   1.000
_cell.angle_alpha   90.00
_cell.angle_beta   90.00
_cell.angle_gamma   90.00
#
_symmetry.space_group_name_H-M   'P 1'
#
loop_
_entity.id
_entity.type
_entity.pdbx_description
1 polymer ?
#
loop_
_entity_poly.entity_id
_entity_poly.type
_entity_poly.pdbx_seq_one_letter_code
_entity_poly.pdbx_strand_id
1 'polypeptide(L)'
;MSTNYNLEKEFLQKVESKNDNQNKRQILNNDQIEKLLSEYPKLPQDYIVYQQEIGSGSFMQGQFNITSSLFDLEDLGLEDHFELKSNVWFFGDNFCGDFSGFDFDHNDGTVVEFWHESGELYYTNKSFQSYIREQMCMDENGNEIR
;
A
#
# COMPACT_ATOMS: atom_id res chain seq x y z
N MET A 1 12.39 9.56 14.05
CA MET A 1 11.61 8.59 14.85
C MET A 1 11.73 7.26 14.14
N SER A 2 11.91 6.14 14.84
CA SER A 2 11.85 4.83 14.18
C SER A 2 10.41 4.59 13.76
N THR A 3 10.15 4.49 12.47
CA THR A 3 8.83 4.08 11.96
C THR A 3 8.54 2.66 12.44
N ASN A 4 7.42 2.47 13.13
CA ASN A 4 6.85 1.16 13.47
C ASN A 4 5.33 1.24 13.33
N TYR A 5 4.67 0.08 13.26
CA TYR A 5 3.23 -0.04 13.04
C TYR A 5 2.48 -0.63 14.23
N ASN A 6 2.93 -0.34 15.45
CA ASN A 6 2.31 -0.92 16.65
C ASN A 6 0.85 -0.47 16.81
N LEU A 7 0.54 0.81 16.58
CA LEU A 7 -0.82 1.34 16.70
C LEU A 7 -1.74 0.71 15.65
N GLU A 8 -1.27 0.59 14.41
CA GLU A 8 -2.01 0.00 13.29
C GLU A 8 -2.26 -1.49 13.52
N LYS A 9 -1.27 -2.23 14.04
CA LYS A 9 -1.45 -3.63 14.44
C LYS A 9 -2.52 -3.79 15.51
N GLU A 10 -2.45 -2.99 16.57
CA GLU A 10 -3.42 -3.03 17.67
C GLU A 10 -4.83 -2.64 17.18
N PHE A 11 -4.91 -1.62 16.32
CA PHE A 11 -6.15 -1.19 15.70
C PHE A 11 -6.78 -2.31 14.87
N LEU A 12 -6.03 -2.89 13.92
CA LEU A 12 -6.51 -3.98 13.07
C LEU A 12 -6.95 -5.18 13.90
N GLN A 13 -6.23 -5.56 14.95
CA GLN A 13 -6.64 -6.65 15.86
C GLN A 13 -7.98 -6.40 16.57
N LYS A 14 -8.34 -5.13 16.80
CA LYS A 14 -9.58 -4.73 17.45
C LYS A 14 -10.77 -4.72 16.49
N VAL A 15 -10.57 -4.24 15.27
CA VAL A 15 -11.65 -4.00 14.29
C VAL A 15 -11.85 -5.18 13.34
N GLU A 16 -10.83 -6.00 13.11
CA GLU A 16 -10.92 -7.12 12.18
C GLU A 16 -11.55 -8.38 12.78
N SER A 17 -12.41 -9.02 12.00
CA SER A 17 -12.97 -10.32 12.35
C SER A 17 -11.89 -11.41 12.24
N LYS A 18 -11.57 -12.08 13.36
CA LYS A 18 -10.49 -13.09 13.47
C LYS A 18 -10.63 -14.31 12.55
N ASN A 19 -11.86 -14.63 12.16
CA ASN A 19 -12.15 -15.82 11.33
C ASN A 19 -12.43 -15.47 9.87
N ASP A 20 -12.30 -14.20 9.49
CA ASP A 20 -12.46 -13.78 8.11
C ASP A 20 -11.16 -13.99 7.35
N ASN A 21 -11.23 -14.80 6.28
CA ASN A 21 -10.08 -15.08 5.44
C ASN A 21 -9.56 -13.83 4.70
N GLN A 22 -10.39 -12.80 4.53
CA GLN A 22 -9.98 -11.56 3.90
C GLN A 22 -8.94 -10.80 4.73
N ASN A 23 -8.94 -10.94 6.06
CA ASN A 23 -7.96 -10.27 6.94
C ASN A 23 -6.65 -11.07 7.08
N LYS A 24 -6.44 -12.14 6.30
CA LYS A 24 -5.20 -12.90 6.32
C LYS A 24 -4.09 -12.11 5.64
N ARG A 25 -2.97 -11.96 6.33
CA ARG A 25 -1.80 -11.25 5.82
C ARG A 25 -0.58 -12.15 5.72
N GLN A 26 0.27 -11.85 4.75
CA GLN A 26 1.57 -12.45 4.55
C GLN A 26 2.65 -11.42 4.89
N ILE A 27 3.36 -11.67 5.98
CA ILE A 27 4.55 -10.89 6.33
C ILE A 27 5.71 -11.34 5.46
N LEU A 28 6.47 -10.38 4.92
CA LEU A 28 7.68 -10.66 4.16
C LEU A 28 8.86 -10.91 5.10
N ASN A 29 9.62 -11.96 4.81
CA ASN A 29 10.88 -12.26 5.51
C ASN A 29 12.05 -11.44 4.92
N ASN A 30 13.23 -11.54 5.54
CA ASN A 30 14.40 -10.78 5.11
C ASN A 30 14.79 -11.03 3.65
N ASP A 31 14.82 -12.28 3.20
CA ASP A 31 15.19 -12.63 1.82
C ASP A 31 14.19 -12.01 0.81
N GLN A 32 12.90 -11.98 1.14
CA GLN A 32 11.86 -11.36 0.32
C GLN A 32 12.01 -9.83 0.28
N ILE A 33 12.36 -9.21 1.41
CA ILE A 33 12.63 -7.77 1.49
C ILE A 33 13.90 -7.41 0.72
N GLU A 34 14.97 -8.19 0.83
CA GLU A 34 16.20 -8.01 0.07
C GLU A 34 15.94 -8.10 -1.43
N LYS A 35 15.14 -9.08 -1.86
CA LYS A 35 14.72 -9.18 -3.26
C LYS A 35 13.93 -7.95 -3.71
N LEU A 36 12.92 -7.53 -2.92
CA LEU A 36 12.09 -6.36 -3.23
C LEU A 36 12.93 -5.08 -3.34
N LEU A 37 13.89 -4.89 -2.44
CA LEU A 37 14.82 -3.74 -2.48
C LEU A 37 15.86 -3.84 -3.60
N SER A 38 16.19 -5.04 -4.07
CA SER A 38 17.06 -5.21 -5.23
C SER A 38 16.37 -4.78 -6.53
N GLU A 39 15.05 -5.00 -6.63
CA GLU A 39 14.22 -4.59 -7.76
C GLU A 39 13.84 -3.10 -7.66
N TYR A 40 13.52 -2.62 -6.46
CA TYR A 40 13.11 -1.24 -6.19
C TYR A 40 13.95 -0.60 -5.06
N PRO A 41 15.20 -0.18 -5.32
CA PRO A 41 16.13 0.34 -4.29
C PRO A 41 15.69 1.65 -3.61
N LYS A 42 14.69 2.31 -4.19
CA LYS A 42 14.15 3.61 -3.79
C LYS A 42 12.87 3.52 -2.96
N LEU A 43 12.42 2.31 -2.62
CA LEU A 43 11.18 2.12 -1.86
C LEU A 43 11.22 2.87 -0.51
N PRO A 44 10.10 3.48 -0.09
CA PRO A 44 10.01 4.16 1.19
C PRO A 44 10.22 3.20 2.36
N GLN A 45 11.00 3.64 3.35
CA GLN A 45 11.33 2.81 4.50
C GLN A 45 10.08 2.42 5.31
N ASP A 46 9.08 3.30 5.40
CA ASP A 46 7.82 3.02 6.09
C ASP A 46 6.96 1.97 5.38
N TYR A 47 7.02 1.86 4.04
CA TYR A 47 6.45 0.74 3.29
C TYR A 47 7.18 -0.58 3.59
N ILE A 48 8.52 -0.56 3.61
CA ILE A 48 9.32 -1.76 3.93
C ILE A 48 9.01 -2.27 5.34
N VAL A 49 8.96 -1.38 6.33
CA VAL A 49 8.58 -1.77 7.70
C VAL A 49 7.16 -2.32 7.73
N TYR A 50 6.22 -1.75 6.98
CA TYR A 50 4.85 -2.29 6.89
C TYR A 50 4.84 -3.74 6.40
N GLN A 51 5.56 -4.05 5.33
CA GLN A 51 5.62 -5.41 4.78
C GLN A 51 6.24 -6.43 5.76
N GLN A 52 7.16 -5.99 6.63
CA GLN A 52 7.77 -6.81 7.68
C GLN A 52 6.90 -6.94 8.95
N GLU A 53 6.04 -5.96 9.21
CA GLU A 53 5.30 -5.86 10.46
C GLU A 53 3.83 -6.28 10.33
N ILE A 54 3.14 -5.76 9.32
CA ILE A 54 1.71 -6.00 9.06
C ILE A 54 1.55 -7.00 7.90
N GLY A 55 2.32 -6.83 6.84
CA GLY A 55 2.34 -7.71 5.67
C GLY A 55 1.28 -7.40 4.62
N SER A 56 1.42 -8.05 3.46
CA SER A 56 0.52 -7.95 2.31
C SER A 56 -0.78 -8.73 2.53
N GLY A 57 -1.85 -8.30 1.88
CA GLY A 57 -3.20 -8.86 1.95
C GLY A 57 -4.23 -7.75 2.13
N SER A 58 -5.50 -8.13 2.19
CA SER A 58 -6.55 -7.18 2.51
C SER A 58 -6.59 -6.87 4.01
N PHE A 59 -7.06 -5.66 4.31
CA PHE A 59 -7.44 -5.29 5.68
C PHE A 59 -8.86 -4.73 5.71
N MET A 60 -9.40 -4.60 6.92
CA MET A 60 -10.73 -4.01 7.15
C MET A 60 -11.84 -4.68 6.33
N GLN A 61 -11.83 -6.02 6.26
CA GLN A 61 -12.85 -6.81 5.52
C GLN A 61 -12.94 -6.44 4.03
N GLY A 62 -11.78 -6.23 3.39
CA GLY A 62 -11.70 -5.97 1.96
C GLY A 62 -11.87 -4.49 1.59
N GLN A 63 -11.60 -3.56 2.50
CA GLN A 63 -11.62 -2.14 2.19
C GLN A 63 -10.46 -1.74 1.26
N PHE A 64 -9.30 -2.37 1.45
CA PHE A 64 -8.10 -2.11 0.66
C PHE A 64 -7.20 -3.34 0.70
N ASN A 65 -6.41 -3.53 -0.34
CA ASN A 65 -5.48 -4.64 -0.49
C ASN A 65 -4.06 -4.14 -0.74
N ILE A 66 -3.09 -4.75 -0.08
CA ILE A 66 -1.66 -4.54 -0.34
C ILE A 66 -1.05 -5.79 -0.94
N THR A 67 -0.29 -5.66 -2.01
CA THR A 67 0.43 -6.74 -2.68
C THR A 67 1.81 -6.97 -2.06
N SER A 68 2.34 -8.18 -2.19
CA SER A 68 3.68 -8.55 -1.71
C SER A 68 4.81 -8.11 -2.65
N SER A 69 4.47 -7.84 -3.91
CA SER A 69 5.33 -7.25 -4.93
C SER A 69 4.64 -6.01 -5.50
N LEU A 70 5.40 -5.11 -6.11
CA LEU A 70 4.79 -4.04 -6.89
C LEU A 70 4.30 -4.57 -8.24
N PHE A 71 3.41 -3.83 -8.87
CA PHE A 71 2.90 -4.08 -10.23
C PHE A 71 2.68 -2.76 -10.98
N ASP A 72 2.60 -2.82 -12.30
CA ASP A 72 2.20 -1.67 -13.13
C ASP A 72 0.95 -1.99 -13.97
N LEU A 73 0.64 -1.16 -14.97
CA LEU A 73 -0.51 -1.38 -15.86
C LEU A 73 -0.26 -2.50 -16.87
N GLU A 74 0.99 -2.77 -17.26
CA GLU A 74 1.33 -3.87 -18.17
C GLU A 74 1.10 -5.22 -17.49
N ASP A 75 1.46 -5.33 -16.20
CA ASP A 75 1.18 -6.52 -15.38
C ASP A 75 -0.33 -6.86 -15.32
N LEU A 76 -1.19 -5.85 -15.54
CA LEU A 76 -2.65 -5.97 -15.53
C LEU A 76 -3.28 -6.07 -16.93
N GLY A 77 -2.50 -5.89 -18.01
CA GLY A 77 -3.02 -5.84 -19.38
C GLY A 77 -3.85 -4.57 -19.68
N LEU A 78 -3.49 -3.45 -19.04
CA LEU A 78 -4.19 -2.15 -19.14
C LEU A 78 -3.42 -1.09 -19.94
N GLU A 79 -2.26 -1.43 -20.49
CA GLU A 79 -1.35 -0.54 -21.22
C GLU A 79 -1.95 0.06 -22.50
N ASP A 80 -2.92 -0.63 -23.12
CA ASP A 80 -3.64 -0.13 -24.31
C ASP A 80 -4.79 0.83 -23.94
N HIS A 81 -5.17 0.88 -22.65
CA HIS A 81 -6.30 1.66 -22.16
C HIS A 81 -5.90 2.98 -21.51
N PHE A 82 -4.70 3.04 -20.94
CA PHE A 82 -4.20 4.20 -20.20
C PHE A 82 -2.74 4.48 -20.53
N GLU A 83 -2.38 5.76 -20.62
CA GLU A 83 -1.00 6.18 -20.79
C GLU A 83 -0.44 6.62 -19.43
N LEU A 84 0.41 5.77 -18.83
CA LEU A 84 1.09 6.04 -17.57
C LEU A 84 2.60 6.07 -17.78
N LYS A 85 3.30 6.87 -16.97
CA LYS A 85 4.76 6.84 -16.99
C LYS A 85 5.28 5.49 -16.47
N SER A 86 6.32 4.96 -17.11
CA SER A 86 6.91 3.64 -16.80
C SER A 86 7.60 3.53 -15.43
N ASN A 87 7.69 4.64 -14.68
CA ASN A 87 8.38 4.74 -13.40
C ASN A 87 7.42 4.74 -12.21
N VAL A 88 6.12 4.54 -12.46
CA VAL A 88 5.09 4.42 -11.43
C VAL A 88 4.77 2.95 -11.20
N TRP A 89 4.82 2.54 -9.94
CA TRP A 89 4.58 1.16 -9.53
C TRP A 89 3.62 1.13 -8.34
N PHE A 90 2.65 0.25 -8.42
CA PHE A 90 1.55 0.13 -7.47
C PHE A 90 1.83 -0.94 -6.43
N PHE A 91 1.39 -0.70 -5.19
CA PHE A 91 1.49 -1.62 -4.07
C PHE A 91 0.13 -2.14 -3.61
N GLY A 92 -0.97 -1.65 -4.16
CA GLY A 92 -2.30 -1.96 -3.65
C GLY A 92 -3.44 -1.32 -4.42
N ASP A 93 -4.65 -1.72 -4.04
CA ASP A 93 -5.90 -1.34 -4.70
C ASP A 93 -7.06 -1.25 -3.70
N ASN A 94 -8.08 -0.48 -4.06
CA ASN A 94 -9.31 -0.30 -3.27
C ASN A 94 -10.47 -1.20 -3.72
N PHE A 95 -10.22 -2.23 -4.52
CA PHE A 95 -11.23 -3.10 -5.16
C PHE A 95 -12.24 -2.39 -6.09
N CYS A 96 -12.06 -1.09 -6.37
CA CYS A 96 -12.93 -0.30 -7.24
C CYS A 96 -12.24 0.11 -8.55
N GLY A 97 -11.04 -0.40 -8.81
CA GLY A 97 -10.26 -0.10 -10.02
C GLY A 97 -9.18 0.96 -9.82
N ASP A 98 -9.12 1.62 -8.66
CA ASP A 98 -8.06 2.57 -8.35
C ASP A 98 -6.87 1.87 -7.71
N PHE A 99 -5.68 2.34 -8.06
CA PHE A 99 -4.41 1.77 -7.59
C PHE A 99 -3.62 2.79 -6.80
N SER A 100 -2.92 2.35 -5.77
CA SER A 100 -2.04 3.20 -4.96
C SER A 100 -0.60 2.73 -5.10
N GLY A 101 0.32 3.66 -5.26
CA GLY A 101 1.69 3.36 -5.66
C GLY A 101 2.70 4.45 -5.30
N PHE A 102 3.86 4.35 -5.93
CA PHE A 102 4.96 5.30 -5.83
C PHE A 102 5.39 5.76 -7.22
N ASP A 103 5.70 7.04 -7.36
CA ASP A 103 6.38 7.60 -8.53
C ASP A 103 7.89 7.69 -8.23
N PHE A 104 8.69 6.85 -8.89
CA PHE A 104 10.14 6.78 -8.67
C PHE A 104 10.96 7.87 -9.38
N ASP A 105 10.33 8.73 -10.18
CA ASP A 105 10.97 9.92 -10.77
C ASP A 105 10.95 11.05 -9.74
N HIS A 106 9.80 11.27 -9.10
CA HIS A 106 9.68 12.21 -7.98
C HIS A 106 10.51 11.74 -6.78
N ASN A 107 10.39 10.44 -6.45
CA ASN A 107 11.21 9.78 -5.43
C ASN A 107 11.24 10.52 -4.07
N ASP A 108 10.12 11.10 -3.68
CA ASP A 108 9.94 11.79 -2.40
C ASP A 108 9.38 10.87 -1.30
N GLY A 109 9.08 9.62 -1.67
CA GLY A 109 8.51 8.59 -0.82
C GLY A 109 7.04 8.83 -0.45
N THR A 110 6.36 9.71 -1.16
CA THR A 110 4.92 9.93 -1.00
C THR A 110 4.10 9.02 -1.91
N VAL A 111 2.88 8.72 -1.48
CA VAL A 111 1.96 7.86 -2.22
C VAL A 111 1.30 8.64 -3.37
N VAL A 112 1.21 7.99 -4.53
CA VAL A 112 0.36 8.41 -5.65
C VAL A 112 -0.83 7.47 -5.78
N GLU A 113 -1.95 7.98 -6.27
CA GLU A 113 -3.10 7.19 -6.66
C GLU A 113 -3.30 7.30 -8.16
N PHE A 114 -3.56 6.19 -8.83
CA PHE A 114 -4.10 6.16 -10.18
C PHE A 114 -5.61 5.98 -10.10
N TRP A 115 -6.36 6.92 -10.68
CA TRP A 115 -7.82 6.90 -10.67
C TRP A 115 -8.34 6.39 -12.01
N HIS A 116 -9.00 5.25 -12.02
CA HIS A 116 -9.38 4.59 -13.28
C HIS A 116 -10.42 5.36 -14.08
N GLU A 117 -11.28 6.14 -13.41
CA GLU A 117 -12.33 6.93 -14.08
C GLU A 117 -11.76 8.02 -14.97
N SER A 118 -10.65 8.64 -14.56
CA SER A 118 -9.97 9.70 -15.31
C SER A 118 -8.72 9.24 -16.06
N GLY A 119 -8.11 8.12 -15.63
CA GLY A 119 -6.80 7.69 -16.08
C GLY A 119 -5.65 8.59 -15.58
N GLU A 120 -5.88 9.37 -14.53
CA GLU A 120 -4.91 10.36 -14.03
C GLU A 120 -4.21 9.89 -12.74
N LEU A 121 -3.01 10.44 -12.53
CA LEU A 121 -2.27 10.31 -11.27
C LEU A 121 -2.57 11.47 -10.32
N TYR A 122 -2.99 11.13 -9.11
CA TYR A 122 -3.17 12.05 -8.00
C TYR A 122 -2.02 11.90 -6.99
N TYR A 123 -1.32 13.01 -6.72
CA TYR A 123 -0.21 13.06 -5.76
C TYR A 123 -0.75 13.42 -4.38
N THR A 124 -0.81 12.43 -3.48
CA THR A 124 -1.45 12.60 -2.17
C THR A 124 -0.65 13.50 -1.23
N ASN A 125 0.65 13.67 -1.47
CA ASN A 125 1.62 14.31 -0.57
C ASN A 125 1.68 13.66 0.83
N LYS A 126 1.28 12.38 0.95
CA LYS A 126 1.28 11.62 2.20
C LYS A 126 2.37 10.56 2.16
N SER A 127 3.03 10.34 3.30
CA SER A 127 3.85 9.13 3.47
C SER A 127 2.98 7.88 3.37
N PHE A 128 3.59 6.73 3.13
CA PHE A 128 2.86 5.47 3.08
C PHE A 128 2.14 5.18 4.42
N GLN A 129 2.79 5.45 5.56
CA GLN A 129 2.15 5.26 6.86
C GLN A 129 0.90 6.16 7.05
N SER A 130 0.99 7.44 6.71
CA SER A 130 -0.16 8.35 6.82
C SER A 130 -1.28 7.94 5.86
N TYR A 131 -0.92 7.56 4.63
CA TYR A 131 -1.87 7.09 3.64
C TYR A 131 -2.61 5.84 4.11
N ILE A 132 -1.91 4.83 4.62
CA ILE A 132 -2.56 3.57 4.98
C ILE A 132 -3.45 3.69 6.22
N ARG A 133 -3.16 4.62 7.14
CA ARG A 133 -4.08 4.94 8.25
C ARG A 133 -5.40 5.48 7.76
N GLU A 134 -5.39 6.32 6.73
CA GLU A 134 -6.65 6.80 6.12
C GLU A 134 -7.44 5.66 5.49
N GLN A 135 -6.77 4.74 4.80
CA GLN A 135 -7.42 3.54 4.26
C GLN A 135 -7.98 2.63 5.36
N MET A 136 -7.40 2.67 6.58
CA MET A 136 -7.92 1.97 7.76
C MET A 136 -9.03 2.73 8.50
N CYS A 137 -9.37 3.96 8.08
CA CYS A 137 -10.20 4.89 8.85
C CYS A 137 -9.67 5.09 10.28
N MET A 138 -8.35 5.29 10.43
CA MET A 138 -7.65 5.38 11.70
C MET A 138 -7.02 6.76 11.89
N ASP A 139 -7.21 7.38 13.08
CA ASP A 139 -6.57 8.64 13.45
C ASP A 139 -5.11 8.46 13.90
N GLU A 140 -4.42 9.57 14.15
CA GLU A 140 -3.02 9.57 14.59
C GLU A 140 -2.78 8.88 15.95
N ASN A 141 -3.83 8.70 16.76
CA ASN A 141 -3.82 8.08 18.09
C ASN A 141 -4.27 6.62 18.06
N GLY A 142 -4.60 6.07 16.89
CA GLY A 142 -5.10 4.70 16.73
C GLY A 142 -6.57 4.50 17.08
N ASN A 143 -7.38 5.56 16.98
CA ASN A 143 -8.83 5.47 17.10
C ASN A 143 -9.49 5.38 15.73
N GLU A 144 -10.66 4.74 15.69
CA GLU A 144 -11.53 4.67 14.51
C GLU A 144 -12.13 6.06 14.24
N ILE A 145 -12.02 6.52 13.00
CA ILE A 145 -12.68 7.72 12.48
C ILE A 145 -14.00 7.25 11.85
N ARG A 146 -15.12 7.71 12.38
CA ARG A 146 -16.48 7.45 11.86
C ARG A 146 -17.06 8.68 11.18
#